data_AF-A0A3D4F099-F1
#
_entry.id   AF-A0A3D4F099-F1
#
_cell.length_a   1.000
_cell.length_b   1.000
_cell.length_c   1.000
_cell.angle_alpha   90.00
_cell.angle_beta   90.00
_cell.angle_gamma   90.00
#
_symmetry.space_group_name_H-M   'P 1'
#
loop_
_entity.id
_entity.type
_entity.pdbx_description
1 polymer ?
#
loop_
_entity_poly.entity_id
_entity_poly.type
_entity_poly.pdbx_seq_one_letter_code
_entity_poly.pdbx_strand_id
1 'polypeptide(L)'
;TATHGAFGAIAFGIGTTQVRDVLATQTMAMESLKVRKIEVNGKLRPGVYAKDVTLHIIRMLGAKGGIGYAYEYSGTTFEHFSMEERMTVCNMAIEGGARCGYVNPDETTFEFLKNRPYSPTGEEWEQSIEEWKSFATDPDAEFDDIIRIDAEDIEPTVTWGISPDHGISIGESIPDPAAADADEKAVIEEALAYMKLPAGTPIKGIPIDVAFIGSCTNGRLSDFREAAKLLKGHKVADGVKAIAVPGSQITAIQCEKEGIAKIFQDAGFEWRAAGCSMCLAMNPDKLVGDQICASSSNRNFKGRQGSPIGRTILMSPIMVAAAAVEGHIADARETFNVTDNSAA
;
A
#
# COMPACT_ATOMS: atom_id res chain seq x y z
N THR A 1 -6.20 -11.25 -2.99
CA THR A 1 -6.60 -12.26 -2.00
C THR A 1 -6.09 -11.93 -0.61
N ALA A 2 -4.79 -11.72 -0.42
CA ALA A 2 -4.21 -11.40 0.90
C ALA A 2 -4.89 -10.23 1.63
N THR A 3 -5.38 -9.24 0.87
CA THR A 3 -6.23 -8.14 1.37
C THR A 3 -7.36 -8.56 2.30
N HIS A 4 -7.98 -9.72 2.10
CA HIS A 4 -9.09 -10.18 2.93
C HIS A 4 -8.66 -10.53 4.36
N GLY A 5 -7.36 -10.65 4.64
CA GLY A 5 -6.87 -10.83 6.00
C GLY A 5 -7.15 -9.63 6.93
N ALA A 6 -7.47 -8.46 6.37
CA ALA A 6 -7.94 -7.32 7.15
C ALA A 6 -9.24 -7.60 7.94
N PHE A 7 -9.97 -8.65 7.57
CA PHE A 7 -11.24 -9.05 8.19
C PHE A 7 -11.07 -10.24 9.16
N GLY A 8 -9.86 -10.50 9.68
CA GLY A 8 -9.62 -11.65 10.55
C GLY A 8 -9.56 -13.00 9.83
N ALA A 9 -9.28 -13.00 8.51
CA ALA A 9 -9.26 -14.22 7.70
C ALA A 9 -7.83 -14.64 7.30
N ILE A 10 -7.57 -15.94 7.29
CA ILE A 10 -6.37 -16.48 6.63
C ILE A 10 -6.63 -16.53 5.12
N ALA A 11 -6.19 -15.48 4.41
CA ALA A 11 -6.42 -15.33 2.98
C ALA A 11 -5.11 -15.23 2.20
N PHE A 12 -4.93 -16.10 1.20
CA PHE A 12 -3.73 -16.08 0.35
C PHE A 12 -4.01 -16.60 -1.07
N GLY A 13 -3.13 -16.24 -2.00
CA GLY A 13 -3.21 -16.71 -3.38
C GLY A 13 -2.75 -18.17 -3.50
N ILE A 14 -3.42 -18.93 -4.36
CA ILE A 14 -3.06 -20.31 -4.69
C ILE A 14 -2.94 -20.48 -6.21
N GLY A 15 -2.15 -21.46 -6.64
CA GLY A 15 -1.96 -21.77 -8.06
C GLY A 15 -3.20 -22.43 -8.69
N THR A 16 -3.29 -22.43 -10.02
CA THR A 16 -4.43 -22.99 -10.77
C THR A 16 -4.72 -24.46 -10.45
N THR A 17 -3.69 -25.28 -10.25
CA THR A 17 -3.85 -26.68 -9.82
C THR A 17 -4.47 -26.78 -8.43
N GLN A 18 -4.04 -25.94 -7.49
CA GLN A 18 -4.61 -25.89 -6.15
C GLN A 18 -6.06 -25.42 -6.17
N VAL A 19 -6.41 -24.46 -7.05
CA VAL A 19 -7.81 -24.05 -7.24
C VAL A 19 -8.68 -25.23 -7.68
N ARG A 20 -8.22 -26.03 -8.65
CA ARG A 20 -8.94 -27.26 -9.07
C ARG A 20 -9.16 -28.19 -7.89
N ASP A 21 -8.12 -28.44 -7.10
CA ASP A 21 -8.19 -29.36 -5.97
C ASP A 21 -9.15 -28.85 -4.90
N VAL A 22 -9.07 -27.57 -4.53
CA VAL A 22 -10.01 -26.93 -3.58
C VAL A 22 -11.45 -27.00 -4.08
N LEU A 23 -11.70 -26.75 -5.38
CA LEU A 23 -13.05 -26.86 -5.93
C LEU A 23 -13.57 -28.31 -5.88
N ALA A 24 -12.69 -29.30 -6.04
CA ALA A 24 -13.07 -30.72 -6.01
C ALA A 24 -13.24 -31.27 -4.58
N THR A 25 -12.43 -30.82 -3.62
CA THR A 25 -12.31 -31.46 -2.30
C THR A 25 -12.63 -30.53 -1.12
N GLN A 26 -12.81 -29.22 -1.36
CA GLN A 26 -12.95 -28.17 -0.35
C GLN A 26 -11.80 -28.15 0.68
N THR A 27 -10.65 -28.71 0.30
CA THR A 27 -9.49 -28.88 1.19
C THR A 27 -8.20 -28.61 0.42
N MET A 28 -7.15 -28.24 1.15
CA MET A 28 -5.81 -28.05 0.60
C MET A 28 -4.78 -28.54 1.62
N ALA A 29 -3.81 -29.33 1.16
CA ALA A 29 -2.66 -29.70 1.98
C ALA A 29 -1.68 -28.52 2.08
N MET A 30 -1.33 -28.13 3.30
CA MET A 30 -0.36 -27.07 3.58
C MET A 30 0.36 -27.36 4.90
N GLU A 31 1.63 -26.98 5.00
CA GLU A 31 2.34 -26.96 6.27
C GLU A 31 1.78 -25.85 7.17
N SER A 32 1.87 -26.04 8.49
CA SER A 32 1.53 -24.98 9.43
C SER A 32 2.43 -23.77 9.19
N LEU A 33 1.85 -22.58 9.11
CA LEU A 33 2.61 -21.35 9.02
C LEU A 33 3.16 -21.01 10.40
N LYS A 34 4.40 -20.53 10.44
CA LYS A 34 4.88 -19.78 11.60
C LYS A 34 4.14 -18.44 11.66
N VAL A 35 3.95 -17.89 12.84
CA VAL A 35 3.30 -16.58 13.02
C VAL A 35 4.35 -15.57 13.48
N ARG A 36 4.53 -14.52 12.68
CA ARG A 36 5.30 -13.34 13.08
C ARG A 36 4.33 -12.23 13.46
N LYS A 37 4.44 -11.76 14.69
CA LYS A 37 3.72 -10.57 15.16
C LYS A 37 4.46 -9.33 14.67
N ILE A 38 3.78 -8.50 13.88
CA ILE A 38 4.22 -7.15 13.51
C ILE A 38 3.47 -6.19 14.41
N GLU A 39 4.13 -5.76 15.49
CA GLU A 39 3.56 -4.92 16.54
C GLU A 39 3.97 -3.45 16.30
N VAL A 40 3.03 -2.62 15.85
CA VAL A 40 3.25 -1.18 15.61
C VAL A 40 2.47 -0.38 16.63
N ASN A 41 3.17 0.43 17.44
CA ASN A 41 2.56 1.19 18.54
C ASN A 41 2.80 2.70 18.43
N GLY A 42 1.87 3.49 18.94
CA GLY A 42 1.96 4.95 18.94
C GLY A 42 1.04 5.59 17.89
N LYS A 43 1.29 6.85 17.58
CA LYS A 43 0.50 7.60 16.58
C LYS A 43 1.36 7.92 15.37
N LEU A 44 0.82 7.68 14.17
CA LEU A 44 1.47 8.11 12.94
C LEU A 44 1.57 9.63 12.89
N ARG A 45 2.73 10.12 12.47
CA ARG A 45 2.93 11.56 12.22
C ARG A 45 2.05 12.03 11.05
N PRO A 46 1.72 13.32 10.97
CA PRO A 46 0.96 13.87 9.84
C PRO A 46 1.64 13.59 8.51
N GLY A 47 0.84 13.26 7.50
CA GLY A 47 1.35 12.90 6.18
C GLY A 47 1.81 11.44 6.05
N VAL A 48 1.74 10.64 7.13
CA VAL A 48 2.08 9.22 7.14
C VAL A 48 0.80 8.39 7.21
N TYR A 49 0.66 7.43 6.30
CA TYR A 49 -0.54 6.59 6.18
C TYR A 49 -0.18 5.10 6.12
N ALA A 50 -1.19 4.24 6.06
CA ALA A 50 -1.02 2.79 6.02
C ALA A 50 -0.05 2.28 4.93
N LYS A 51 0.03 2.99 3.80
CA LYS A 51 0.98 2.66 2.72
C LYS A 51 2.43 2.89 3.16
N ASP A 52 2.70 3.97 3.87
CA ASP A 52 4.02 4.26 4.41
C ASP A 52 4.41 3.22 5.48
N VAL A 53 3.47 2.86 6.36
CA VAL A 53 3.67 1.80 7.36
C VAL A 53 4.04 0.47 6.73
N THR A 54 3.29 0.00 5.73
CA THR A 54 3.61 -1.29 5.09
C THR A 54 4.90 -1.24 4.28
N LEU A 55 5.24 -0.12 3.62
CA LEU A 55 6.52 -0.01 2.92
C LEU A 55 7.69 0.02 3.90
N HIS A 56 7.53 0.68 5.05
CA HIS A 56 8.53 0.68 6.12
C HIS A 56 8.77 -0.73 6.67
N ILE A 57 7.69 -1.50 6.94
CA ILE A 57 7.80 -2.91 7.36
C ILE A 57 8.54 -3.75 6.30
N ILE A 58 8.18 -3.60 5.02
CA ILE A 58 8.78 -4.38 3.92
C ILE A 58 10.26 -4.02 3.73
N ARG A 59 10.62 -2.73 3.84
CA ARG A 59 12.02 -2.27 3.84
C ARG A 59 12.82 -2.91 4.98
N MET A 60 12.26 -2.89 6.20
CA MET A 60 12.94 -3.42 7.39
C MET A 60 13.18 -4.93 7.30
N LEU A 61 12.20 -5.68 6.79
CA LEU A 61 12.27 -7.15 6.74
C LEU A 61 12.89 -7.69 5.44
N GLY A 62 12.92 -6.90 4.37
CA GLY A 62 13.32 -7.31 3.04
C GLY A 62 12.23 -8.14 2.31
N ALA A 63 12.38 -8.30 0.99
CA ALA A 63 11.40 -9.04 0.17
C ALA A 63 11.28 -10.53 0.52
N LYS A 64 12.27 -11.09 1.22
CA LYS A 64 12.28 -12.48 1.70
C LYS A 64 11.98 -12.61 3.18
N GLY A 65 11.72 -11.51 3.87
CA GLY A 65 11.57 -11.48 5.32
C GLY A 65 10.45 -12.39 5.81
N GLY A 66 9.36 -12.52 5.07
CA GLY A 66 8.17 -13.30 5.47
C GLY A 66 8.12 -14.74 5.00
N ILE A 67 9.16 -15.26 4.34
CA ILE A 67 9.13 -16.64 3.84
C ILE A 67 8.89 -17.62 5.00
N GLY A 68 7.82 -18.42 4.90
CA GLY A 68 7.41 -19.39 5.93
C GLY A 68 6.52 -18.82 7.04
N TYR A 69 6.23 -17.52 7.01
CA TYR A 69 5.41 -16.84 8.02
C TYR A 69 4.05 -16.40 7.50
N ALA A 70 3.05 -16.41 8.39
CA ALA A 70 1.92 -15.49 8.37
C ALA A 70 2.28 -14.26 9.22
N TYR A 71 1.84 -13.08 8.79
CA TYR A 71 1.98 -11.86 9.60
C TYR A 71 0.69 -11.57 10.35
N GLU A 72 0.78 -11.44 11.67
CA GLU A 72 -0.27 -10.83 12.48
C GLU A 72 0.09 -9.35 12.69
N TYR A 73 -0.70 -8.45 12.12
CA TYR A 73 -0.56 -7.01 12.35
C TYR A 73 -1.33 -6.63 13.62
N SER A 74 -0.62 -6.07 14.59
CA SER A 74 -1.13 -5.80 15.94
C SER A 74 -0.50 -4.57 16.58
N GLY A 75 -1.06 -4.12 17.69
CA GLY A 75 -0.62 -2.90 18.36
C GLY A 75 -1.50 -1.70 18.04
N THR A 76 -1.33 -0.66 18.85
CA THR A 76 -2.23 0.49 18.91
C THR A 76 -2.42 1.18 17.56
N THR A 77 -1.42 1.17 16.66
CA THR A 77 -1.56 1.77 15.33
C THR A 77 -2.61 1.07 14.48
N PHE A 78 -2.61 -0.27 14.42
CA PHE A 78 -3.58 -1.02 13.61
C PHE A 78 -4.98 -1.06 14.23
N GLU A 79 -5.08 -0.96 15.56
CA GLU A 79 -6.35 -0.76 16.26
C GLU A 79 -7.05 0.53 15.80
N HIS A 80 -6.29 1.61 15.60
CA HIS A 80 -6.81 2.90 15.10
C HIS A 80 -7.00 2.94 13.57
N PHE A 81 -6.46 1.99 12.82
CA PHE A 81 -6.66 1.94 11.37
C PHE A 81 -8.11 1.65 11.03
N SER A 82 -8.62 2.38 10.04
CA SER A 82 -9.84 2.02 9.34
C SER A 82 -9.67 0.68 8.62
N MET A 83 -10.79 0.03 8.27
CA MET A 83 -10.75 -1.21 7.48
C MET A 83 -10.06 -1.05 6.12
N GLU A 84 -10.13 0.12 5.50
CA GLU A 84 -9.46 0.37 4.22
C GLU A 84 -7.93 0.42 4.38
N GLU A 85 -7.43 0.98 5.47
CA GLU A 85 -6.01 1.00 5.85
C GLU A 85 -5.51 -0.40 6.24
N ARG A 86 -6.30 -1.17 7.01
CA ARG A 86 -6.01 -2.59 7.30
C ARG A 86 -5.90 -3.41 6.01
N MET A 87 -6.79 -3.15 5.05
CA MET A 87 -6.74 -3.78 3.73
C MET A 87 -5.47 -3.42 2.94
N THR A 88 -4.95 -2.19 3.07
CA THR A 88 -3.67 -1.81 2.46
C THR A 88 -2.52 -2.64 3.01
N VAL A 89 -2.38 -2.77 4.34
CA VAL A 89 -1.26 -3.51 4.93
C VAL A 89 -1.37 -5.03 4.69
N CYS A 90 -2.56 -5.61 4.82
CA CYS A 90 -2.79 -7.02 4.49
C CYS A 90 -2.59 -7.34 3.00
N ASN A 91 -2.89 -6.39 2.10
CA ASN A 91 -2.60 -6.55 0.68
C ASN A 91 -1.10 -6.73 0.43
N MET A 92 -0.28 -5.94 1.13
CA MET A 92 1.17 -5.85 0.90
C MET A 92 2.01 -6.85 1.72
N ALA A 93 1.40 -7.65 2.59
CA ALA A 93 2.09 -8.73 3.31
C ALA A 93 2.89 -9.67 2.38
N ILE A 94 2.33 -9.99 1.22
CA ILE A 94 2.97 -10.86 0.23
C ILE A 94 4.15 -10.20 -0.49
N GLU A 95 4.20 -8.87 -0.54
CA GLU A 95 5.35 -8.14 -1.10
C GLU A 95 6.57 -8.18 -0.15
N GLY A 96 6.36 -8.40 1.16
CA GLY A 96 7.40 -8.76 2.13
C GLY A 96 7.68 -10.27 2.21
N GLY A 97 7.08 -11.07 1.33
CA GLY A 97 7.29 -12.53 1.25
C GLY A 97 6.44 -13.38 2.19
N ALA A 98 5.57 -12.77 3.02
CA ALA A 98 4.67 -13.52 3.89
C ALA A 98 3.62 -14.31 3.08
N ARG A 99 3.18 -15.44 3.62
CA ARG A 99 2.13 -16.24 2.97
C ARG A 99 0.79 -15.49 2.97
N CYS A 100 0.48 -14.85 4.08
CA CYS A 100 -0.66 -13.96 4.28
C CYS A 100 -0.33 -12.95 5.38
N GLY A 101 -1.15 -11.92 5.50
CA GLY A 101 -1.14 -11.03 6.64
C GLY A 101 -2.57 -10.75 7.10
N TYR A 102 -2.82 -10.73 8.40
CA TYR A 102 -4.14 -10.54 8.97
C TYR A 102 -4.15 -9.56 10.15
N VAL A 103 -5.31 -8.96 10.39
CA VAL A 103 -5.62 -8.16 11.58
C VAL A 103 -6.73 -8.88 12.32
N ASN A 104 -6.61 -9.02 13.63
CA ASN A 104 -7.67 -9.59 14.45
C ASN A 104 -8.97 -8.78 14.30
N PRO A 105 -10.14 -9.45 14.20
CA PRO A 105 -11.40 -8.75 14.01
C PRO A 105 -11.81 -8.05 15.32
N ASP A 106 -12.25 -6.80 15.20
CA ASP A 106 -12.69 -5.97 16.31
C ASP A 106 -13.91 -5.12 15.92
N GLU A 107 -14.29 -4.16 16.75
CA GLU A 107 -15.44 -3.29 16.51
C GLU A 107 -15.35 -2.56 15.16
N THR A 108 -14.16 -2.09 14.76
CA THR A 108 -13.95 -1.44 13.45
C THR A 108 -14.29 -2.39 12.30
N THR A 109 -13.95 -3.68 12.44
CA THR A 109 -14.34 -4.72 11.47
C THR A 109 -15.85 -4.93 11.45
N PHE A 110 -16.48 -5.02 12.62
CA PHE A 110 -17.93 -5.27 12.74
C PHE A 110 -18.75 -4.09 12.21
N GLU A 111 -18.44 -2.86 12.61
CA GLU A 111 -19.10 -1.66 12.13
C GLU A 111 -18.98 -1.51 10.61
N PHE A 112 -17.81 -1.84 10.06
CA PHE A 112 -17.60 -1.78 8.61
C PHE A 112 -18.47 -2.80 7.86
N LEU A 113 -18.69 -4.00 8.42
CA LEU A 113 -19.52 -5.03 7.81
C LEU A 113 -21.03 -4.80 8.02
N LYS A 114 -21.43 -4.13 9.09
CA LYS A 114 -22.84 -3.94 9.47
C LYS A 114 -23.65 -3.33 8.31
N ASN A 115 -24.83 -3.91 8.05
CA ASN A 115 -25.77 -3.50 6.99
C ASN A 115 -25.22 -3.57 5.54
N ARG A 116 -24.06 -4.18 5.31
CA ARG A 116 -23.57 -4.39 3.95
C ARG A 116 -24.21 -5.61 3.30
N PRO A 117 -24.26 -5.66 1.95
CA PRO A 117 -24.70 -6.85 1.24
C PRO A 117 -23.95 -8.10 1.72
N TYR A 118 -24.69 -9.18 1.94
CA TYR A 118 -24.19 -10.48 2.42
C TYR A 118 -23.70 -10.52 3.87
N SER A 119 -23.77 -9.41 4.61
CA SER A 119 -23.57 -9.45 6.05
C SER A 119 -24.78 -10.08 6.76
N PRO A 120 -24.57 -10.83 7.85
CA PRO A 120 -25.66 -11.36 8.66
C PRO A 120 -26.50 -10.22 9.25
N THR A 121 -27.76 -10.51 9.62
CA THR A 121 -28.69 -9.49 10.15
C THR A 121 -29.48 -10.05 11.33
N GLY A 122 -30.02 -9.15 12.16
CA GLY A 122 -30.84 -9.56 13.31
C GLY A 122 -30.05 -10.41 14.32
N GLU A 123 -30.64 -11.53 14.77
CA GLU A 123 -29.99 -12.42 15.73
C GLU A 123 -28.73 -13.10 15.19
N GLU A 124 -28.67 -13.39 13.88
CA GLU A 124 -27.48 -13.97 13.24
C GLU A 124 -26.29 -13.01 13.28
N TRP A 125 -26.54 -11.70 13.27
CA TRP A 125 -25.49 -10.68 13.38
C TRP A 125 -24.78 -10.74 14.74
N GLU A 126 -25.56 -10.78 15.82
CA GLU A 126 -25.02 -10.86 17.18
C GLU A 126 -24.25 -12.18 17.41
N GLN A 127 -24.77 -13.30 16.89
CA GLN A 127 -24.07 -14.59 16.94
C GLN A 127 -22.75 -14.57 16.15
N SER A 128 -22.77 -13.96 14.96
CA SER A 128 -21.56 -13.85 14.13
C SER A 128 -20.50 -12.99 14.78
N ILE A 129 -20.88 -11.91 15.48
CA ILE A 129 -19.92 -11.09 16.24
C ILE A 129 -19.21 -11.92 17.31
N GLU A 130 -19.95 -12.71 18.08
CA GLU A 130 -19.35 -13.55 19.13
C GLU A 130 -18.44 -14.63 18.55
N GLU A 131 -18.82 -15.22 17.42
CA GLU A 131 -17.96 -16.14 16.68
C GLU A 131 -16.68 -15.44 16.17
N TRP A 132 -16.79 -14.28 15.53
CA TRP A 132 -15.64 -13.56 15.00
C TRP A 132 -14.67 -13.11 16.09
N LYS A 133 -15.18 -12.67 17.25
CA LYS A 133 -14.34 -12.36 18.42
C LYS A 133 -13.53 -13.56 18.88
N SER A 134 -14.07 -14.78 18.76
CA SER A 134 -13.37 -16.01 19.14
C SER A 134 -12.19 -16.37 18.23
N PHE A 135 -12.07 -15.73 17.06
CA PHE A 135 -10.92 -15.91 16.17
C PHE A 135 -9.74 -15.00 16.52
N ALA A 136 -9.96 -13.98 17.37
CA ALA A 136 -8.90 -13.08 17.77
C ALA A 136 -7.86 -13.82 18.62
N THR A 137 -6.60 -13.46 18.44
CA THR A 137 -5.48 -14.03 19.18
C THR A 137 -5.63 -13.84 20.70
N ASP A 138 -5.45 -14.93 21.44
CA ASP A 138 -5.50 -14.91 22.90
C ASP A 138 -4.36 -14.05 23.51
N PRO A 139 -4.57 -13.39 24.67
CA PRO A 139 -3.55 -12.53 25.29
C PRO A 139 -2.23 -13.22 25.65
N ASP A 140 -2.26 -14.54 25.87
CA ASP A 140 -1.11 -15.38 26.21
C ASP A 140 -0.60 -16.22 25.02
N ALA A 141 -1.06 -15.92 23.80
CA ALA A 141 -0.59 -16.61 22.60
C ALA A 141 0.93 -16.40 22.38
N GLU A 142 1.59 -17.50 22.03
CA GLU A 142 3.00 -17.49 21.66
C GLU A 142 3.18 -17.24 20.15
N PHE A 143 4.23 -16.48 19.81
CA PHE A 143 4.57 -16.16 18.43
C PHE A 143 5.96 -16.69 18.10
N ASP A 144 6.16 -17.16 16.88
CA ASP A 144 7.47 -17.62 16.40
C ASP A 144 8.48 -16.47 16.28
N ASP A 145 7.99 -15.25 16.07
CA ASP A 145 8.80 -14.04 15.98
C ASP A 145 7.97 -12.79 16.30
N ILE A 146 8.60 -11.76 16.87
CA ILE A 146 7.94 -10.49 17.22
C ILE A 146 8.82 -9.32 16.76
N ILE A 147 8.28 -8.52 15.85
CA ILE A 147 8.89 -7.28 15.37
C ILE A 147 8.12 -6.12 15.98
N ARG A 148 8.84 -5.20 16.64
CA ARG A 148 8.27 -4.01 17.27
C ARG A 148 8.72 -2.75 16.55
N ILE A 149 7.77 -1.86 16.28
CA ILE A 149 8.01 -0.61 15.56
C ILE A 149 7.24 0.51 16.27
N ASP A 150 7.93 1.61 16.54
CA ASP A 150 7.29 2.83 17.01
C ASP A 150 6.74 3.61 15.80
N ALA A 151 5.44 3.88 15.81
CA ALA A 151 4.71 4.51 14.70
C ALA A 151 5.26 5.92 14.37
N GLU A 152 5.86 6.56 15.38
CA GLU A 152 6.43 7.91 15.29
C GLU A 152 7.75 7.92 14.50
N ASP A 153 8.42 6.78 14.36
CA ASP A 153 9.65 6.64 13.57
C ASP A 153 9.37 6.40 12.08
N ILE A 154 8.10 6.16 11.73
CA ILE A 154 7.68 5.97 10.34
C ILE A 154 7.49 7.34 9.69
N GLU A 155 8.26 7.60 8.64
CA GLU A 155 8.13 8.78 7.79
C GLU A 155 7.45 8.43 6.45
N PRO A 156 6.99 9.43 5.67
CA PRO A 156 6.51 9.17 4.32
C PRO A 156 7.55 8.38 3.53
N THR A 157 7.16 7.22 2.99
CA THR A 157 8.10 6.22 2.48
C THR A 157 7.92 6.06 0.97
N VAL A 158 9.05 6.00 0.27
CA VAL A 158 9.12 5.83 -1.19
C VAL A 158 10.08 4.70 -1.56
N THR A 159 9.91 4.08 -2.73
CA THR A 159 10.90 3.10 -3.22
C THR A 159 11.93 3.74 -4.15
N TRP A 160 13.21 3.52 -3.92
CA TRP A 160 14.27 3.97 -4.84
C TRP A 160 14.61 2.94 -5.92
N GLY A 161 14.26 1.68 -5.72
CA GLY A 161 14.69 0.58 -6.59
C GLY A 161 13.60 -0.09 -7.41
N ILE A 162 13.81 -1.38 -7.69
CA ILE A 162 12.97 -2.22 -8.58
C ILE A 162 12.15 -3.26 -7.82
N SER A 163 12.08 -3.15 -6.49
CA SER A 163 11.36 -4.04 -5.60
C SER A 163 10.76 -3.24 -4.43
N PRO A 164 9.62 -3.66 -3.85
CA PRO A 164 8.99 -2.94 -2.74
C PRO A 164 9.84 -2.78 -1.48
N ASP A 165 10.79 -3.69 -1.25
CA ASP A 165 11.76 -3.62 -0.14
C ASP A 165 12.91 -2.65 -0.36
N HIS A 166 13.10 -2.15 -1.59
CA HIS A 166 14.01 -1.05 -1.87
C HIS A 166 13.36 0.29 -1.46
N GLY A 167 12.88 0.36 -0.22
CA GLY A 167 12.23 1.51 0.39
C GLY A 167 13.23 2.43 1.12
N ILE A 168 12.92 3.72 1.14
CA ILE A 168 13.57 4.74 1.97
C ILE A 168 12.53 5.78 2.40
N SER A 169 12.79 6.46 3.51
CA SER A 169 12.02 7.64 3.93
C SER A 169 12.26 8.78 2.94
N ILE A 170 11.29 9.66 2.78
CA ILE A 170 11.36 10.79 1.84
C ILE A 170 12.54 11.74 2.10
N GLY A 171 13.01 11.82 3.35
CA GLY A 171 14.17 12.62 3.74
C GLY A 171 15.53 11.98 3.47
N GLU A 172 15.58 10.72 3.05
CA GLU A 172 16.82 9.97 2.84
C GLU A 172 17.36 10.07 1.40
N SER A 173 18.63 9.71 1.25
CA SER A 173 19.30 9.61 -0.04
C SER A 173 19.17 8.21 -0.65
N ILE A 174 19.20 8.17 -1.98
CA ILE A 174 19.35 6.94 -2.77
C ILE A 174 20.66 6.24 -2.36
N PRO A 175 20.64 4.92 -2.08
CA PRO A 175 21.84 4.20 -1.67
C PRO A 175 23.01 4.33 -2.64
N ASP A 176 24.23 4.40 -2.09
CA ASP A 176 25.47 4.43 -2.88
C ASP A 176 26.12 3.03 -2.88
N PRO A 177 26.26 2.37 -4.04
CA PRO A 177 26.91 1.05 -4.11
C PRO A 177 28.39 1.07 -3.67
N ALA A 178 29.05 2.23 -3.64
CA ALA A 178 30.40 2.36 -3.10
C ALA A 178 30.47 2.26 -1.57
N ALA A 179 29.35 2.52 -0.88
CA ALA A 179 29.23 2.45 0.58
C ALA A 179 28.52 1.18 1.07
N ALA A 180 28.07 0.31 0.15
CA ALA A 180 27.34 -0.91 0.46
C ALA A 180 28.26 -2.11 0.68
N ASP A 181 27.78 -3.07 1.47
CA ASP A 181 28.43 -4.36 1.64
C ASP A 181 28.43 -5.16 0.32
N ALA A 182 29.35 -6.12 0.21
CA ALA A 182 29.59 -6.85 -1.04
C ALA A 182 28.32 -7.55 -1.59
N ASP A 183 27.48 -8.07 -0.70
CA ASP A 183 26.26 -8.81 -1.07
C ASP A 183 25.13 -7.86 -1.53
N GLU A 184 25.09 -6.62 -1.05
CA GLU A 184 24.08 -5.62 -1.42
C GLU A 184 24.48 -4.80 -2.64
N LYS A 185 25.79 -4.61 -2.84
CA LYS A 185 26.35 -3.79 -3.91
C LYS A 185 25.80 -4.16 -5.29
N ALA A 186 25.77 -5.46 -5.63
CA ALA A 186 25.27 -5.92 -6.92
C ALA A 186 23.77 -5.61 -7.12
N VAL A 187 22.98 -5.74 -6.05
CA VAL A 187 21.54 -5.44 -6.06
C VAL A 187 21.29 -3.95 -6.26
N ILE A 188 22.07 -3.10 -5.57
CA ILE A 188 22.00 -1.64 -5.71
C ILE A 188 22.42 -1.23 -7.13
N GLU A 189 23.54 -1.74 -7.64
CA GLU A 189 24.02 -1.44 -9.00
C GLU A 189 22.99 -1.82 -10.06
N GLU A 190 22.37 -3.00 -9.95
CA GLU A 190 21.31 -3.43 -10.87
C GLU A 190 20.08 -2.52 -10.81
N ALA A 191 19.63 -2.19 -9.59
CA ALA A 191 18.46 -1.35 -9.38
C ALA A 191 18.69 0.06 -9.91
N LEU A 192 19.84 0.68 -9.62
CA LEU A 192 20.19 2.03 -10.08
C LEU A 192 20.40 2.08 -11.59
N ALA A 193 21.01 1.04 -12.19
CA ALA A 193 21.15 0.97 -13.64
C ALA A 193 19.79 0.96 -14.36
N TYR A 194 18.81 0.25 -13.80
CA TYR A 194 17.45 0.25 -14.33
C TYR A 194 16.70 1.56 -14.06
N MET A 195 16.75 2.04 -12.83
CA MET A 195 16.03 3.25 -12.39
C MET A 195 16.66 4.54 -12.93
N LYS A 196 17.91 4.49 -13.41
CA LYS A 196 18.71 5.64 -13.84
C LYS A 196 18.76 6.75 -12.79
N LEU A 197 18.85 6.34 -11.52
CA LEU A 197 18.89 7.26 -10.39
C LEU A 197 20.34 7.52 -9.97
N PRO A 198 20.69 8.77 -9.61
CA PRO A 198 22.03 9.09 -9.16
C PRO A 198 22.25 8.62 -7.71
N ALA A 199 23.24 7.72 -7.53
CA ALA A 199 23.67 7.23 -6.23
C ALA A 199 24.02 8.38 -5.25
N GLY A 200 23.69 8.20 -3.96
CA GLY A 200 24.04 9.13 -2.89
C GLY A 200 23.26 10.46 -2.89
N THR A 201 22.35 10.68 -3.85
CA THR A 201 21.55 11.91 -3.92
C THR A 201 20.21 11.77 -3.22
N PRO A 202 19.59 12.87 -2.75
CA PRO A 202 18.24 12.83 -2.20
C PRO A 202 17.23 12.23 -3.18
N ILE A 203 16.31 11.39 -2.68
CA ILE A 203 15.20 10.87 -3.52
C ILE A 203 14.18 11.96 -3.85
N LYS A 204 14.01 12.93 -2.93
CA LYS A 204 13.23 14.14 -3.15
C LYS A 204 13.87 14.97 -4.27
N GLY A 205 13.05 15.46 -5.19
CA GLY A 205 13.48 16.25 -6.35
C GLY A 205 13.73 15.44 -7.63
N ILE A 206 13.66 14.10 -7.57
CA ILE A 206 13.73 13.28 -8.79
C ILE A 206 12.51 13.56 -9.68
N PRO A 207 12.67 14.02 -10.94
CA PRO A 207 11.55 14.36 -11.81
C PRO A 207 10.65 13.16 -12.09
N ILE A 208 9.36 13.43 -12.32
CA ILE A 208 8.40 12.42 -12.77
C ILE A 208 7.76 12.76 -14.10
N ASP A 209 7.43 11.73 -14.87
CA ASP A 209 6.66 11.87 -16.11
C ASP A 209 5.18 11.54 -15.89
N VAL A 210 4.91 10.61 -14.97
CA VAL A 210 3.57 10.08 -14.71
C VAL A 210 3.28 10.02 -13.22
N ALA A 211 2.06 10.39 -12.83
CA ALA A 211 1.53 10.20 -11.48
C ALA A 211 0.30 9.29 -11.55
N PHE A 212 0.29 8.22 -10.77
CA PHE A 212 -0.79 7.22 -10.79
C PHE A 212 -1.34 6.97 -9.38
N ILE A 213 -2.60 7.36 -9.16
CA ILE A 213 -3.35 7.05 -7.94
C ILE A 213 -4.41 6.01 -8.29
N GLY A 214 -4.27 4.80 -7.76
CA GLY A 214 -5.20 3.70 -7.94
C GLY A 214 -4.53 2.36 -7.66
N SER A 215 -5.26 1.27 -7.94
CA SER A 215 -5.00 -0.14 -7.59
C SER A 215 -5.92 -0.66 -6.48
N CYS A 216 -5.92 -1.99 -6.30
CA CYS A 216 -6.61 -2.64 -5.19
C CYS A 216 -5.96 -2.34 -3.81
N THR A 217 -4.74 -1.80 -3.80
CA THR A 217 -4.00 -1.44 -2.59
C THR A 217 -4.41 -0.05 -2.09
N ASN A 218 -4.41 0.96 -2.97
CA ASN A 218 -4.68 2.35 -2.64
C ASN A 218 -5.48 3.03 -3.77
N GLY A 219 -6.76 2.68 -3.84
CA GLY A 219 -7.76 3.21 -4.77
C GLY A 219 -9.16 3.18 -4.14
N ARG A 220 -9.21 3.23 -2.81
CA ARG A 220 -10.43 3.14 -2.00
C ARG A 220 -10.97 4.53 -1.70
N LEU A 221 -12.15 4.60 -1.09
CA LEU A 221 -12.82 5.88 -0.89
C LEU A 221 -12.04 6.78 0.08
N SER A 222 -11.48 6.22 1.16
CA SER A 222 -10.63 6.95 2.10
C SER A 222 -9.37 7.53 1.44
N ASP A 223 -8.69 6.75 0.60
CA ASP A 223 -7.51 7.20 -0.16
C ASP A 223 -7.85 8.45 -1.00
N PHE A 224 -8.97 8.41 -1.73
CA PHE A 224 -9.39 9.51 -2.59
C PHE A 224 -9.89 10.72 -1.81
N ARG A 225 -10.61 10.52 -0.69
CA ARG A 225 -11.06 11.61 0.19
C ARG A 225 -9.88 12.37 0.75
N GLU A 226 -8.89 11.66 1.26
CA GLU A 226 -7.73 12.29 1.89
C GLU A 226 -6.87 13.03 0.86
N ALA A 227 -6.59 12.41 -0.29
CA ALA A 227 -5.88 13.08 -1.37
C ALA A 227 -6.65 14.31 -1.90
N ALA A 228 -7.97 14.22 -2.07
CA ALA A 228 -8.79 15.34 -2.56
C ALA A 228 -8.83 16.53 -1.61
N LYS A 229 -8.84 16.29 -0.30
CA LYS A 229 -8.82 17.34 0.73
C LYS A 229 -7.63 18.28 0.53
N LEU A 230 -6.47 17.73 0.18
CA LEU A 230 -5.21 18.47 0.05
C LEU A 230 -4.95 18.93 -1.39
N LEU A 231 -5.36 18.13 -2.37
CA LEU A 231 -5.21 18.45 -3.79
C LEU A 231 -6.08 19.64 -4.23
N LYS A 232 -7.18 19.93 -3.53
CA LYS A 232 -8.10 21.01 -3.88
C LYS A 232 -7.38 22.36 -4.00
N GLY A 233 -7.51 22.99 -5.18
CA GLY A 233 -6.89 24.29 -5.47
C GLY A 233 -5.50 24.21 -6.08
N HIS A 234 -4.89 23.02 -6.11
CA HIS A 234 -3.61 22.78 -6.77
C HIS A 234 -3.81 22.32 -8.22
N LYS A 235 -2.72 22.36 -9.00
CA LYS A 235 -2.67 21.91 -10.40
C LYS A 235 -1.49 20.97 -10.58
N VAL A 236 -1.70 19.95 -11.40
CA VAL A 236 -0.64 19.05 -11.88
C VAL A 236 0.39 19.87 -12.66
N ALA A 237 1.67 19.60 -12.43
CA ALA A 237 2.78 20.27 -13.10
C ALA A 237 2.75 20.06 -14.61
N ASP A 238 3.24 21.07 -15.34
CA ASP A 238 3.35 21.00 -16.80
C ASP A 238 4.22 19.81 -17.23
N GLY A 239 3.71 19.02 -18.18
CA GLY A 239 4.41 17.85 -18.70
C GLY A 239 4.19 16.55 -17.91
N VAL A 240 3.58 16.59 -16.73
CA VAL A 240 3.23 15.38 -15.97
C VAL A 240 1.88 14.83 -16.41
N LYS A 241 1.83 13.54 -16.73
CA LYS A 241 0.57 12.83 -16.94
C LYS A 241 0.05 12.28 -15.61
N ALA A 242 -1.03 12.84 -15.09
CA ALA A 242 -1.64 12.39 -13.84
C ALA A 242 -2.92 11.57 -14.09
N ILE A 243 -3.02 10.38 -13.50
CA ILE A 243 -4.14 9.44 -13.68
C ILE A 243 -4.68 9.02 -12.32
N ALA A 244 -6.00 9.09 -12.16
CA ALA A 244 -6.72 8.64 -10.96
C ALA A 244 -7.73 7.54 -11.33
N VAL A 245 -7.65 6.39 -10.64
CA VAL A 245 -8.42 5.19 -10.98
C VAL A 245 -9.05 4.58 -9.71
N PRO A 246 -10.38 4.64 -9.57
CA PRO A 246 -11.09 3.97 -8.48
C PRO A 246 -10.87 2.46 -8.48
N GLY A 247 -10.72 1.88 -7.29
CA GLY A 247 -10.53 0.43 -7.11
C GLY A 247 -11.80 -0.39 -7.36
N SER A 248 -12.98 0.25 -7.34
CA SER A 248 -14.26 -0.38 -7.65
C SER A 248 -15.26 0.61 -8.27
N GLN A 249 -16.28 0.08 -8.95
CA GLN A 249 -17.37 0.90 -9.49
C GLN A 249 -18.15 1.63 -8.37
N ILE A 250 -18.32 1.00 -7.21
CA ILE A 250 -18.99 1.61 -6.06
C ILE A 250 -18.19 2.81 -5.56
N THR A 251 -16.87 2.64 -5.41
CA THR A 251 -15.96 3.72 -5.04
C THR A 251 -16.00 4.87 -6.05
N ALA A 252 -16.04 4.57 -7.35
CA ALA A 252 -16.16 5.59 -8.40
C ALA A 252 -17.44 6.42 -8.23
N ILE A 253 -18.59 5.74 -8.08
CA ILE A 253 -19.90 6.40 -7.87
C ILE A 253 -19.89 7.27 -6.61
N GLN A 254 -19.28 6.80 -5.51
CA GLN A 254 -19.17 7.57 -4.27
C GLN A 254 -18.29 8.81 -4.45
N CYS A 255 -17.12 8.65 -5.08
CA CYS A 255 -16.23 9.78 -5.38
C CYS A 255 -16.90 10.83 -6.27
N GLU A 256 -17.69 10.40 -7.26
CA GLU A 256 -18.45 11.31 -8.12
C GLU A 256 -19.54 12.06 -7.35
N LYS A 257 -20.30 11.35 -6.51
CA LYS A 257 -21.35 11.96 -5.66
C LYS A 257 -20.79 12.97 -4.66
N GLU A 258 -19.60 12.71 -4.12
CA GLU A 258 -18.93 13.59 -3.16
C GLU A 258 -18.17 14.75 -3.84
N GLY A 259 -18.16 14.82 -5.18
CA GLY A 259 -17.42 15.82 -5.93
C GLY A 259 -15.91 15.61 -5.94
N ILE A 260 -15.41 14.48 -5.42
CA ILE A 260 -13.99 14.13 -5.39
C ILE A 260 -13.44 13.96 -6.81
N ALA A 261 -14.17 13.26 -7.68
CA ALA A 261 -13.77 13.10 -9.08
C ALA A 261 -13.54 14.47 -9.76
N LYS A 262 -14.39 15.45 -9.45
CA LYS A 262 -14.29 16.81 -9.97
C LYS A 262 -13.05 17.54 -9.44
N ILE A 263 -12.69 17.38 -8.16
CA ILE A 263 -11.46 17.95 -7.59
C ILE A 263 -10.22 17.41 -8.32
N PHE A 264 -10.17 16.10 -8.54
CA PHE A 264 -9.07 15.48 -9.29
C PHE A 264 -8.99 16.01 -10.74
N GLN A 265 -10.12 16.05 -11.45
CA GLN A 265 -10.19 16.62 -12.80
C GLN A 265 -9.78 18.09 -12.83
N ASP A 266 -10.22 18.88 -11.85
CA ASP A 266 -9.85 20.28 -11.73
C ASP A 266 -8.36 20.46 -11.46
N ALA A 267 -7.73 19.56 -10.71
CA ALA A 267 -6.28 19.56 -10.57
C ALA A 267 -5.54 19.16 -11.85
N GLY A 268 -6.20 18.47 -12.79
CA GLY A 268 -5.61 18.01 -14.05
C GLY A 268 -5.40 16.50 -14.13
N PHE A 269 -5.92 15.72 -13.18
CA PHE A 269 -5.90 14.26 -13.28
C PHE A 269 -6.92 13.76 -14.30
N GLU A 270 -6.49 12.80 -15.11
CA GLU A 270 -7.38 11.96 -15.90
C GLU A 270 -8.12 11.00 -14.96
N TRP A 271 -9.39 11.29 -14.68
CA TRP A 271 -10.27 10.39 -13.93
C TRP A 271 -10.74 9.22 -14.80
N ARG A 272 -10.31 8.00 -14.47
CA ARG A 272 -10.61 6.79 -15.24
C ARG A 272 -11.74 5.98 -14.61
N ALA A 273 -12.33 5.09 -15.43
CA ALA A 273 -13.23 4.06 -14.94
C ALA A 273 -12.47 3.07 -14.04
N ALA A 274 -13.20 2.47 -13.09
CA ALA A 274 -12.61 1.56 -12.11
C ALA A 274 -11.95 0.33 -12.76
N GLY A 275 -10.77 -0.05 -12.27
CA GLY A 275 -10.04 -1.21 -12.75
C GLY A 275 -8.56 -1.24 -12.34
N CYS A 276 -7.83 -2.27 -12.77
CA CYS A 276 -6.41 -2.40 -12.44
C CYS A 276 -5.51 -1.35 -13.10
N SER A 277 -5.86 -0.86 -14.31
CA SER A 277 -5.12 0.17 -15.05
C SER A 277 -3.59 -0.06 -15.01
N MET A 278 -2.79 0.96 -14.72
CA MET A 278 -1.32 0.90 -14.66
C MET A 278 -0.78 -0.06 -13.59
N CYS A 279 -1.57 -0.51 -12.61
CA CYS A 279 -1.11 -1.46 -11.59
C CYS A 279 -0.62 -2.79 -12.19
N LEU A 280 -1.18 -3.19 -13.34
CA LEU A 280 -0.73 -4.36 -14.12
C LEU A 280 -0.62 -4.07 -15.63
N ALA A 281 -0.98 -2.84 -16.07
CA ALA A 281 -0.95 -2.40 -17.47
C ALA A 281 -1.71 -3.33 -18.44
N MET A 282 -2.88 -3.81 -18.03
CA MET A 282 -3.76 -4.65 -18.87
C MET A 282 -4.60 -3.86 -19.87
N ASN A 283 -4.55 -2.54 -19.81
CA ASN A 283 -5.30 -1.62 -20.67
C ASN A 283 -4.32 -0.63 -21.33
N PRO A 284 -4.79 0.35 -22.12
CA PRO A 284 -3.92 1.35 -22.73
C PRO A 284 -3.17 2.25 -21.74
N ASP A 285 -3.52 2.23 -20.44
CA ASP A 285 -2.77 2.95 -19.41
C ASP A 285 -1.48 2.19 -19.09
N LYS A 286 -0.38 2.66 -19.67
CA LYS A 286 0.96 2.08 -19.51
C LYS A 286 2.02 3.17 -19.61
N LEU A 287 3.17 2.91 -18.99
CA LEU A 287 4.37 3.72 -19.25
C LEU A 287 4.83 3.56 -20.69
N VAL A 288 5.41 4.62 -21.23
CA VAL A 288 6.00 4.67 -22.57
C VAL A 288 7.49 4.95 -22.44
N GLY A 289 8.31 4.19 -23.17
CA GLY A 289 9.77 4.36 -23.09
C GLY A 289 10.27 4.21 -21.66
N ASP A 290 11.21 5.06 -21.26
CA ASP A 290 11.83 5.07 -19.94
C ASP A 290 11.18 6.04 -18.96
N GLN A 291 9.91 6.40 -19.16
CA GLN A 291 9.15 7.24 -18.23
C GLN A 291 9.26 6.74 -16.79
N ILE A 292 9.27 7.67 -15.83
CA ILE A 292 9.21 7.39 -14.40
C ILE A 292 7.85 7.77 -13.81
N CYS A 293 7.26 6.83 -13.08
CA CYS A 293 5.96 6.96 -12.46
C CYS A 293 6.07 7.08 -10.93
N ALA A 294 5.48 8.12 -10.34
CA ALA A 294 5.04 8.07 -8.95
C ALA A 294 3.73 7.28 -8.88
N SER A 295 3.67 6.22 -8.08
CA SER A 295 2.55 5.25 -8.12
C SER A 295 2.09 4.81 -6.74
N SER A 296 0.78 4.80 -6.52
CA SER A 296 0.18 4.23 -5.30
C SER A 296 -0.03 2.70 -5.37
N SER A 297 0.40 2.05 -6.46
CA SER A 297 0.35 0.59 -6.61
C SER A 297 1.23 -0.14 -5.59
N ASN A 298 1.13 -1.47 -5.49
CA ASN A 298 1.97 -2.28 -4.61
C ASN A 298 3.25 -2.83 -5.24
N ARG A 299 3.49 -2.69 -6.55
CA ARG A 299 4.62 -3.35 -7.23
C ARG A 299 5.30 -2.45 -8.26
N ASN A 300 6.62 -2.36 -8.16
CA ASN A 300 7.52 -1.62 -9.05
C ASN A 300 8.54 -2.50 -9.78
N PHE A 301 8.27 -3.81 -9.92
CA PHE A 301 9.12 -4.70 -10.69
C PHE A 301 9.30 -4.22 -12.14
N LYS A 302 10.44 -4.56 -12.75
CA LYS A 302 10.76 -4.23 -14.14
C LYS A 302 9.62 -4.63 -15.09
N GLY A 303 9.19 -3.71 -15.96
CA GLY A 303 8.11 -3.97 -16.91
C GLY A 303 6.69 -4.00 -16.34
N ARG A 304 6.51 -3.82 -15.02
CA ARG A 304 5.20 -4.03 -14.36
C ARG A 304 4.09 -3.12 -14.88
N GLN A 305 4.41 -1.87 -15.19
CA GLN A 305 3.45 -0.89 -15.72
C GLN A 305 3.50 -0.80 -17.26
N GLY A 306 3.87 -1.89 -17.93
CA GLY A 306 3.74 -2.09 -19.37
C GLY A 306 5.03 -1.88 -20.16
N SER A 307 5.75 -0.77 -19.97
CA SER A 307 7.05 -0.58 -20.63
C SER A 307 8.15 -1.40 -19.94
N PRO A 308 8.91 -2.26 -20.66
CA PRO A 308 10.02 -3.02 -20.10
C PRO A 308 11.14 -2.19 -19.48
N ILE A 309 11.24 -0.91 -19.85
CA ILE A 309 12.24 0.04 -19.36
C ILE A 309 11.61 1.21 -18.59
N GLY A 310 10.28 1.17 -18.38
CA GLY A 310 9.56 2.15 -17.58
C GLY A 310 9.85 1.96 -16.09
N ARG A 311 9.93 3.05 -15.36
CA ARG A 311 10.43 3.08 -13.98
C ARG A 311 9.28 3.48 -13.05
N THR A 312 9.24 2.90 -11.85
CA THR A 312 8.13 3.15 -10.92
C THR A 312 8.67 3.34 -9.51
N ILE A 313 8.25 4.42 -8.86
CA ILE A 313 8.49 4.73 -7.46
C ILE A 313 7.16 4.56 -6.73
N LEU A 314 7.08 3.61 -5.81
CA LEU A 314 5.91 3.38 -4.97
C LEU A 314 5.88 4.39 -3.84
N MET A 315 4.69 4.91 -3.52
CA MET A 315 4.46 5.82 -2.39
C MET A 315 2.97 5.85 -2.02
N SER A 316 2.60 6.54 -0.94
CA SER A 316 1.20 6.73 -0.56
C SER A 316 0.44 7.65 -1.55
N PRO A 317 -0.91 7.56 -1.65
CA PRO A 317 -1.70 8.40 -2.57
C PRO A 317 -1.45 9.90 -2.44
N ILE A 318 -1.29 10.38 -1.21
CA ILE A 318 -0.99 11.78 -0.92
C ILE A 318 0.40 12.18 -1.47
N MET A 319 1.40 11.30 -1.36
CA MET A 319 2.73 11.52 -1.91
C MET A 319 2.72 11.52 -3.43
N VAL A 320 1.89 10.67 -4.06
CA VAL A 320 1.67 10.73 -5.51
C VAL A 320 1.02 12.05 -5.91
N ALA A 321 0.03 12.52 -5.16
CA ALA A 321 -0.62 13.80 -5.41
C ALA A 321 0.37 14.97 -5.28
N ALA A 322 1.23 14.96 -4.26
CA ALA A 322 2.30 15.94 -4.10
C ALA A 322 3.27 15.90 -5.28
N ALA A 323 3.72 14.72 -5.67
CA ALA A 323 4.63 14.57 -6.80
C ALA A 323 4.01 15.02 -8.14
N ALA A 324 2.71 14.81 -8.32
CA ALA A 324 1.97 15.28 -9.48
C ALA A 324 1.93 16.82 -9.56
N VAL A 325 1.78 17.49 -8.41
CA VAL A 325 1.73 18.96 -8.32
C VAL A 325 3.10 19.59 -8.50
N GLU A 326 4.14 19.00 -7.92
CA GLU A 326 5.52 19.52 -7.96
C GLU A 326 6.30 19.12 -9.23
N GLY A 327 5.86 18.07 -9.94
CA GLY A 327 6.55 17.56 -11.12
C GLY A 327 7.76 16.66 -10.82
N HIS A 328 7.99 16.38 -9.55
CA HIS A 328 9.06 15.52 -9.06
C HIS A 328 8.65 14.85 -7.75
N ILE A 329 9.40 13.84 -7.30
CA ILE A 329 9.19 13.25 -5.97
C ILE A 329 9.27 14.34 -4.91
N ALA A 330 8.20 14.51 -4.14
CA ALA A 330 8.03 15.60 -3.19
C ALA A 330 7.47 15.08 -1.87
N ASP A 331 7.74 15.78 -0.78
CA ASP A 331 7.12 15.51 0.51
C ASP A 331 5.74 16.18 0.55
N ALA A 332 4.69 15.38 0.76
CA ALA A 332 3.33 15.89 0.86
C ALA A 332 3.13 16.85 2.03
N ARG A 333 3.92 16.72 3.11
CA ARG A 333 3.87 17.61 4.27
C ARG A 333 4.32 19.02 3.88
N GLU A 334 5.37 19.11 3.08
CA GLU A 334 5.90 20.37 2.56
C GLU A 334 4.96 20.96 1.49
N THR A 335 4.52 20.12 0.54
CA THR A 335 3.70 20.53 -0.61
C THR A 335 2.33 21.08 -0.18
N PHE A 336 1.66 20.41 0.75
CA PHE A 336 0.31 20.76 1.19
C PHE A 336 0.25 21.44 2.56
N ASN A 337 1.40 21.77 3.15
CA ASN A 337 1.52 22.32 4.51
C ASN A 337 0.77 21.47 5.55
N VAL A 338 0.97 20.14 5.51
CA VAL A 338 0.36 19.22 6.48
C VAL A 338 1.10 19.35 7.80
N THR A 339 0.50 20.09 8.74
CA THR A 339 1.03 20.26 10.09
C THR A 339 0.40 19.30 11.08
N ASP A 340 1.11 19.03 12.17
CA ASP A 340 0.56 18.35 13.34
C ASP A 340 -0.58 19.17 13.92
N ASN A 341 -1.81 18.64 13.84
CA ASN A 341 -2.93 19.18 14.61
C ASN A 341 -2.85 18.71 16.07
N SER A 342 -1.67 18.84 16.70
CA SER A 342 -1.48 18.67 18.14
C SER A 342 -1.74 19.98 18.91
N ALA A 343 -2.59 20.86 18.38
CA ALA A 343 -3.12 22.04 19.06
C ALA A 343 -4.43 22.53 18.42
N ALA A 344 -5.55 21.83 18.68
CA ALA A 344 -6.89 22.39 18.70
C ALA A 344 -7.76 21.60 19.67
#